data_AF-A0AAD2CPM0-F1
#
_entry.id   AF-A0AAD2CPM0-F1
#
_cell.length_a   1.000
_cell.length_b   1.000
_cell.length_c   1.000
_cell.angle_alpha   90.00
_cell.angle_beta   90.00
_cell.angle_gamma   90.00
#
_symmetry.space_group_name_H-M   'P 1'
#
loop_
_entity.id
_entity.type
_entity.pdbx_description
1 polymer ?
#
loop_
_entity_poly.entity_id
_entity_poly.type
_entity_poly.pdbx_seq_one_letter_code
_entity_poly.pdbx_strand_id
1 'polypeptide(L)'
;MWGSPSDGSATGGSAIFMNLLNEEFRRRGHRVFVISNENGEKQVNRKRMSPKDFHLHILNQNQYPAKLLPKYLKAGAKGKNTRVIMRSDGPFALHRQKVQQDEALLNTVIKYCDILIFQSDWSRRATEKHVSYYKKVPSRVRKVIIGNAADPFTFFPPTRARHVPSNGRIRVGTSVWSTAERKNFDLIEKIVPFLDPIEYELVIVGRVPDNFDKTLFEERNFTLYPPMNQRELGIFLRTRVDAFLAPS
;
A
#
# COMPACT_ATOMS: atom_id res chain seq x y z
N MET A 1 -21.19 8.38 6.56
CA MET A 1 -20.63 7.23 7.30
C MET A 1 -19.95 6.31 6.29
N TRP A 2 -18.73 5.83 6.57
CA TRP A 2 -17.92 5.00 5.66
C TRP A 2 -17.59 3.65 6.31
N GLY A 3 -17.69 2.57 5.51
CA GLY A 3 -17.20 1.23 5.86
C GLY A 3 -16.00 0.81 5.01
N SER A 4 -14.89 0.46 5.67
CA SER A 4 -13.70 -0.20 5.12
C SER A 4 -13.74 -1.69 5.46
N PRO A 5 -14.30 -2.55 4.60
CA PRO A 5 -14.27 -3.97 4.87
C PRO A 5 -12.85 -4.51 4.59
N SER A 6 -12.18 -5.03 5.62
CA SER A 6 -10.83 -5.62 5.55
C SER A 6 -10.90 -7.09 5.98
N ASP A 7 -9.88 -7.89 5.71
CA ASP A 7 -9.83 -9.29 6.14
C ASP A 7 -9.21 -9.48 7.54
N GLY A 8 -8.93 -8.38 8.25
CA GLY A 8 -8.29 -8.42 9.57
C GLY A 8 -6.78 -8.69 9.55
N SER A 9 -6.16 -8.98 8.39
CA SER A 9 -4.72 -9.20 8.31
C SER A 9 -3.97 -7.86 8.30
N ALA A 10 -3.48 -7.44 9.46
CA ALA A 10 -2.83 -6.14 9.67
C ALA A 10 -1.36 -6.09 9.20
N THR A 11 -0.96 -6.88 8.19
CA THR A 11 0.43 -6.95 7.75
C THR A 11 0.57 -6.55 6.28
N GLY A 12 1.45 -5.59 6.00
CA GLY A 12 1.81 -5.16 4.64
C GLY A 12 1.22 -3.82 4.18
N GLY A 13 1.69 -3.35 3.01
CA GLY A 13 1.39 -2.02 2.49
C GLY A 13 -0.10 -1.73 2.29
N SER A 14 -0.90 -2.74 1.95
CA SER A 14 -2.36 -2.61 1.82
C SER A 14 -3.04 -2.26 3.15
N ALA A 15 -2.63 -2.91 4.25
CA ALA A 15 -3.18 -2.65 5.58
C ALA A 15 -2.81 -1.23 6.05
N ILE A 16 -1.54 -0.85 5.84
CA ILE A 16 -1.03 0.49 6.17
C ILE A 16 -1.82 1.55 5.40
N PHE A 17 -2.03 1.36 4.10
CA PHE A 17 -2.82 2.27 3.27
C PHE A 17 -4.25 2.43 3.82
N MET A 18 -4.95 1.33 4.11
CA MET A 18 -6.33 1.41 4.60
C MET A 18 -6.41 2.07 5.98
N ASN A 19 -5.43 1.86 6.87
CA ASN A 19 -5.37 2.51 8.17
C ASN A 19 -5.14 4.03 8.04
N LEU A 20 -4.20 4.46 7.21
CA LEU A 20 -3.96 5.88 6.95
C LEU A 20 -5.16 6.54 6.29
N LEU A 21 -5.83 5.84 5.37
CA LEU A 21 -7.08 6.31 4.78
C LEU A 21 -8.17 6.47 5.84
N ASN A 22 -8.33 5.48 6.74
CA ASN A 22 -9.23 5.55 7.88
C ASN A 22 -8.98 6.79 8.74
N GLU A 23 -7.72 7.10 9.04
CA GLU A 23 -7.33 8.28 9.81
C GLU A 23 -7.64 9.59 9.07
N GLU A 24 -7.33 9.68 7.78
CA GLU A 24 -7.61 10.87 6.97
C GLU A 24 -9.12 11.18 6.90
N PHE A 25 -9.96 10.15 6.71
CA PHE A 25 -11.41 10.34 6.75
C PHE A 25 -11.89 10.80 8.13
N ARG A 26 -11.36 10.25 9.23
CA ARG A 26 -11.70 10.71 10.59
C ARG A 26 -11.29 12.17 10.79
N ARG A 27 -10.10 12.57 10.31
CA ARG A 27 -9.59 13.94 10.38
C ARG A 27 -10.50 14.94 9.65
N ARG A 28 -11.13 14.49 8.55
CA ARG A 28 -12.14 15.26 7.81
C ARG A 28 -13.56 15.19 8.41
N GLY A 29 -13.71 14.67 9.62
CA GLY A 29 -15.00 14.59 10.32
C GLY A 29 -15.90 13.43 9.87
N HIS A 30 -15.39 12.49 9.09
CA HIS A 30 -16.18 11.32 8.69
C HIS A 30 -16.12 10.21 9.74
N ARG A 31 -17.28 9.55 9.94
CA ARG A 31 -17.35 8.33 10.75
C ARG A 31 -16.88 7.14 9.92
N VAL A 32 -15.93 6.38 10.45
CA VAL A 32 -15.25 5.26 9.79
C VAL A 32 -15.48 3.96 10.54
N PHE A 33 -15.82 2.91 9.80
CA PHE A 33 -16.10 1.58 10.31
C PHE A 33 -15.26 0.56 9.58
N VAL A 34 -14.67 -0.39 10.29
CA VAL A 34 -13.89 -1.48 9.69
C VAL A 34 -14.71 -2.75 9.82
N ILE A 35 -14.92 -3.46 8.71
CA ILE A 35 -15.66 -4.74 8.70
C ILE A 35 -14.63 -5.85 8.49
N SER A 36 -14.31 -6.63 9.53
CA SER A 36 -13.42 -7.80 9.46
C SER A 36 -14.19 -9.12 9.38
N ASN A 37 -13.55 -10.19 8.88
CA ASN A 37 -14.12 -11.54 8.93
C ASN A 37 -14.21 -12.07 10.38
N GLU A 38 -15.09 -13.07 10.59
CA GLU A 38 -15.57 -13.53 11.91
C GLU A 38 -14.50 -14.21 12.80
N ASN A 39 -13.29 -14.50 12.32
CA ASN A 39 -12.27 -15.27 13.08
C ASN A 39 -10.95 -14.50 13.39
N GLY A 40 -10.95 -13.18 13.50
CA GLY A 40 -9.73 -12.44 13.89
C GLY A 40 -10.02 -11.00 14.30
N GLU A 41 -10.15 -10.78 15.60
CA GLU A 41 -10.77 -9.61 16.23
C GLU A 41 -10.12 -8.25 15.91
N LYS A 42 -10.93 -7.32 15.39
CA LYS A 42 -11.35 -6.12 16.14
C LYS A 42 -12.71 -5.64 15.65
N GLN A 43 -13.74 -5.92 16.45
CA GLN A 43 -15.04 -5.25 16.35
C GLN A 43 -14.84 -3.74 16.58
N VAL A 44 -15.20 -2.91 15.60
CA VAL A 44 -15.39 -1.48 15.86
C VAL A 44 -16.88 -1.24 16.10
N ASN A 45 -17.26 -1.36 17.39
CA ASN A 45 -18.48 -0.89 18.06
C ASN A 45 -19.84 -1.54 17.75
N ARG A 46 -20.22 -2.53 18.58
CA ARG A 46 -21.46 -2.74 19.40
C ARG A 46 -22.85 -2.24 18.97
N LYS A 47 -23.06 -1.62 17.80
CA LYS A 47 -24.40 -1.37 17.23
C LYS A 47 -24.54 -2.21 15.96
N ARG A 48 -25.66 -2.95 15.84
CA ARG A 48 -26.09 -3.61 14.59
C ARG A 48 -26.34 -2.54 13.53
N MET A 49 -25.27 -2.02 12.92
CA MET A 49 -25.42 -1.13 11.78
C MET A 49 -25.65 -1.97 10.52
N SER A 50 -26.64 -1.56 9.76
CA SER A 50 -26.99 -2.14 8.49
C SER A 50 -26.02 -1.66 7.40
N PRO A 51 -25.75 -2.45 6.36
CA PRO A 51 -25.05 -1.96 5.17
C PRO A 51 -25.67 -0.69 4.57
N LYS A 52 -26.96 -0.45 4.82
CA LYS A 52 -27.69 0.76 4.40
C LYS A 52 -27.23 2.04 5.10
N ASP A 53 -26.57 1.92 6.25
CA ASP A 53 -26.15 3.06 7.06
C ASP A 53 -24.88 3.73 6.49
N PHE A 54 -24.25 3.11 5.49
CA PHE A 54 -23.04 3.61 4.85
C PHE A 54 -23.35 4.33 3.53
N HIS A 55 -22.78 5.51 3.36
CA HIS A 55 -22.83 6.24 2.09
C HIS A 55 -21.72 5.79 1.13
N LEU A 56 -20.68 5.15 1.66
CA LEU A 56 -19.50 4.76 0.93
C LEU A 56 -18.93 3.45 1.46
N HIS A 57 -18.52 2.56 0.55
CA HIS A 57 -17.68 1.40 0.80
C HIS A 57 -16.42 1.48 -0.04
N ILE A 58 -15.26 1.27 0.58
CA ILE A 58 -13.96 1.26 -0.12
C ILE A 58 -13.36 -0.13 0.05
N LEU A 59 -13.24 -0.85 -1.05
CA LEU A 59 -12.61 -2.16 -1.16
C LEU A 59 -11.19 -1.96 -1.69
N ASN A 60 -10.23 -2.71 -1.17
CA ASN A 60 -8.86 -2.68 -1.65
C ASN A 60 -8.46 -4.05 -2.20
N GLN A 61 -7.78 -4.11 -3.35
CA GLN A 61 -7.51 -5.33 -4.12
C GLN A 61 -7.03 -6.56 -3.34
N ASN A 62 -6.32 -6.37 -2.22
CA ASN A 62 -5.79 -7.44 -1.39
C ASN A 62 -6.54 -7.64 -0.05
N GLN A 63 -7.53 -6.79 0.25
CA GLN A 63 -8.16 -6.70 1.57
C GLN A 63 -9.62 -6.32 1.41
N TYR A 64 -10.47 -7.32 1.18
CA TYR A 64 -11.91 -7.20 1.33
C TYR A 64 -12.55 -8.59 1.59
N PRO A 65 -13.60 -8.66 2.41
CA PRO A 65 -14.31 -9.90 2.71
C PRO A 65 -15.26 -10.26 1.56
N ALA A 66 -14.71 -10.80 0.47
CA ALA A 66 -15.46 -11.15 -0.74
C ALA A 66 -16.73 -11.98 -0.45
N LYS A 67 -16.65 -12.91 0.51
CA LYS A 67 -17.78 -13.77 0.95
C LYS A 67 -18.91 -12.99 1.63
N LEU A 68 -18.58 -11.86 2.26
CA LEU A 68 -19.56 -11.01 2.92
C LEU A 68 -20.23 -10.04 1.94
N LEU A 69 -19.57 -9.64 0.85
CA LEU A 69 -20.11 -8.65 -0.08
C LEU A 69 -21.55 -8.93 -0.56
N PRO A 70 -21.97 -10.18 -0.89
CA PRO A 70 -23.38 -10.45 -1.22
C PRO A 70 -24.35 -10.07 -0.09
N LYS A 71 -23.99 -10.29 1.17
CA LYS A 71 -24.81 -9.92 2.34
C LYS A 71 -24.91 -8.40 2.50
N TYR A 72 -23.81 -7.68 2.22
CA TYR A 72 -23.73 -6.23 2.46
C TYR A 72 -24.18 -5.38 1.26
N LEU A 73 -23.97 -5.85 0.03
CA LEU A 73 -24.06 -5.03 -1.19
C LEU A 73 -25.04 -5.55 -2.24
N LYS A 74 -25.81 -6.62 -1.95
CA LYS A 74 -26.89 -7.08 -2.85
C LYS A 74 -27.94 -5.97 -3.06
N ALA A 75 -28.57 -5.98 -4.23
CA ALA A 75 -29.68 -5.08 -4.55
C ALA A 75 -30.76 -5.12 -3.44
N GLY A 76 -31.13 -3.94 -2.93
CA GLY A 76 -32.04 -3.79 -1.77
C GLY A 76 -31.35 -3.78 -0.39
N ALA A 77 -30.09 -4.20 -0.30
CA ALA A 77 -29.26 -4.14 0.91
C ALA A 77 -28.40 -2.88 1.01
N LYS A 78 -28.01 -2.28 -0.13
CA LYS A 78 -27.35 -0.97 -0.19
C LYS A 78 -28.38 0.18 -0.17
N GLY A 79 -28.05 1.29 0.50
CA GLY A 79 -28.89 2.49 0.47
C GLY A 79 -28.93 3.11 -0.92
N LYS A 80 -29.99 3.86 -1.25
CA LYS A 80 -30.18 4.51 -2.57
C LYS A 80 -29.00 5.43 -2.96
N ASN A 81 -28.27 5.94 -1.96
CA ASN A 81 -27.13 6.86 -2.13
C ASN A 81 -25.78 6.22 -1.77
N THR A 82 -25.70 4.90 -1.61
CA THR A 82 -24.46 4.21 -1.27
C THR A 82 -23.59 4.01 -2.51
N ARG A 83 -22.32 4.44 -2.44
CA ARG A 83 -21.29 4.17 -3.45
C ARG A 83 -20.36 3.05 -3.03
N VAL A 84 -19.94 2.22 -3.97
CA VAL A 84 -18.94 1.16 -3.75
C VAL A 84 -17.76 1.38 -4.66
N ILE A 85 -16.57 1.48 -4.07
CA ILE A 85 -15.31 1.74 -4.74
C ILE A 85 -14.40 0.53 -4.59
N MET A 86 -13.76 0.10 -5.67
CA MET A 86 -12.64 -0.84 -5.64
C MET A 86 -11.35 -0.11 -6.01
N ARG A 87 -10.31 -0.25 -5.20
CA ARG A 87 -8.94 0.18 -5.52
C ARG A 87 -8.12 -1.02 -6.00
N SER A 88 -7.45 -0.86 -7.13
CA SER A 88 -6.56 -1.84 -7.75
C SER A 88 -5.11 -1.37 -7.76
N ASP A 89 -4.21 -2.25 -7.31
CA ASP A 89 -2.75 -2.12 -7.38
C ASP A 89 -2.21 -2.51 -8.79
N GLY A 90 -3.08 -2.95 -9.70
CA GLY A 90 -2.70 -3.51 -11.01
C GLY A 90 -2.80 -5.04 -11.05
N PRO A 91 -2.51 -5.65 -12.21
CA PRO A 91 -2.86 -7.04 -12.46
C PRO A 91 -1.97 -8.02 -11.67
N PHE A 92 -2.59 -8.86 -10.84
CA PHE A 92 -1.95 -9.97 -10.12
C PHE A 92 -1.22 -10.95 -11.03
N ALA A 93 -1.72 -11.16 -12.25
CA ALA A 93 -1.07 -11.98 -13.25
C ALA A 93 0.38 -11.53 -13.50
N LEU A 94 0.65 -10.23 -13.57
CA LEU A 94 1.98 -9.72 -13.93
C LEU A 94 2.98 -9.72 -12.77
N HIS A 95 2.52 -9.56 -11.53
CA HIS A 95 3.43 -9.41 -10.38
C HIS A 95 3.36 -10.56 -9.36
N ARG A 96 2.43 -11.50 -9.53
CA ARG A 96 2.28 -12.71 -8.69
C ARG A 96 1.95 -13.97 -9.47
N GLN A 97 1.81 -13.89 -10.80
CA GLN A 97 1.40 -15.02 -11.65
C GLN A 97 0.03 -15.60 -11.25
N LYS A 98 -0.89 -14.75 -10.74
CA LYS A 98 -2.20 -15.17 -10.20
C LYS A 98 -3.37 -14.62 -11.02
N VAL A 99 -3.57 -15.14 -12.24
CA VAL A 99 -4.67 -14.72 -13.14
C VAL A 99 -6.05 -14.84 -12.48
N GLN A 100 -6.30 -15.92 -11.75
CA GLN A 100 -7.59 -16.15 -11.07
C GLN A 100 -7.94 -15.04 -10.05
N GLN A 101 -6.94 -14.40 -9.45
CA GLN A 101 -7.19 -13.28 -8.52
C GLN A 101 -7.65 -12.02 -9.26
N ASP A 102 -7.13 -11.78 -10.47
CA ASP A 102 -7.59 -10.68 -11.32
C ASP A 102 -9.05 -10.90 -11.75
N GLU A 103 -9.40 -12.12 -12.14
CA GLU A 103 -10.77 -12.47 -12.51
C GLU A 103 -11.73 -12.34 -11.32
N ALA A 104 -11.34 -12.79 -10.13
CA ALA A 104 -12.15 -12.65 -8.92
C ALA A 104 -12.37 -11.17 -8.55
N LEU A 105 -11.32 -10.34 -8.65
CA LEU A 105 -11.42 -8.91 -8.43
C LEU A 105 -12.36 -8.25 -9.43
N LEU A 106 -12.19 -8.50 -10.72
CA LEU A 106 -13.00 -7.87 -11.76
C LEU A 106 -14.46 -8.36 -11.72
N ASN A 107 -14.70 -9.62 -11.38
CA ASN A 107 -16.03 -10.12 -11.06
C ASN A 107 -16.69 -9.34 -9.93
N THR A 108 -15.94 -9.04 -8.87
CA THR A 108 -16.41 -8.20 -7.76
C THR A 108 -16.75 -6.79 -8.23
N VAL A 109 -15.90 -6.20 -9.07
CA VAL A 109 -16.13 -4.88 -9.68
C VAL A 109 -17.41 -4.86 -10.51
N ILE A 110 -17.57 -5.83 -11.41
CA ILE A 110 -18.73 -5.96 -12.30
C ILE A 110 -20.03 -6.12 -11.53
N LYS A 111 -20.01 -6.84 -10.41
CA LYS A 111 -21.23 -7.13 -9.63
C LYS A 111 -21.60 -5.99 -8.68
N TYR A 112 -20.62 -5.39 -8.00
CA TYR A 112 -20.91 -4.56 -6.82
C TYR A 112 -20.42 -3.11 -6.90
N CYS A 113 -19.42 -2.82 -7.73
CA CYS A 113 -18.76 -1.51 -7.69
C CYS A 113 -19.43 -0.48 -8.61
N ASP A 114 -19.29 0.78 -8.22
CA ASP A 114 -19.61 1.97 -9.03
C ASP A 114 -18.34 2.61 -9.59
N ILE A 115 -17.21 2.46 -8.89
CA ILE A 115 -15.93 3.07 -9.24
C ILE A 115 -14.81 2.03 -9.13
N LEU A 116 -13.94 2.01 -10.14
CA LEU A 116 -12.65 1.30 -10.12
C LEU A 116 -11.52 2.34 -10.16
N ILE A 117 -10.74 2.39 -9.07
CA ILE A 117 -9.55 3.22 -8.95
C ILE A 117 -8.32 2.39 -9.31
N PHE A 118 -7.52 2.88 -10.26
CA PHE A 118 -6.18 2.39 -10.53
C PHE A 118 -5.15 3.25 -9.80
N GLN A 119 -4.13 2.62 -9.20
CA GLN A 119 -3.06 3.35 -8.52
C GLN A 119 -2.11 4.10 -9.46
N SER A 120 -2.11 3.78 -10.75
CA SER A 120 -1.29 4.45 -11.75
C SER A 120 -1.86 4.22 -13.15
N ASP A 121 -1.42 5.02 -14.11
CA ASP A 121 -1.79 4.79 -15.50
C ASP A 121 -1.16 3.49 -16.05
N TRP A 122 0.03 3.11 -15.55
CA TRP A 122 0.63 1.81 -15.86
C TRP A 122 -0.28 0.66 -15.42
N SER A 123 -0.79 0.68 -14.17
CA SER A 123 -1.69 -0.35 -13.66
C SER A 123 -2.95 -0.47 -14.52
N ARG A 124 -3.51 0.67 -14.94
CA ARG A 124 -4.67 0.70 -15.84
C ARG A 124 -4.37 0.05 -17.19
N ARG A 125 -3.33 0.52 -17.89
CA ARG A 125 -2.93 -0.01 -19.21
C ARG A 125 -2.56 -1.49 -19.14
N ALA A 126 -1.86 -1.90 -18.08
CA ALA A 126 -1.47 -3.28 -17.86
C ALA A 126 -2.67 -4.20 -17.64
N THR A 127 -3.64 -3.79 -16.80
CA THR A 127 -4.90 -4.53 -16.63
C THR A 127 -5.69 -4.60 -17.93
N GLU A 128 -5.81 -3.48 -18.65
CA GLU A 128 -6.49 -3.40 -19.95
C GLU A 128 -5.90 -4.36 -20.99
N LYS A 129 -4.57 -4.43 -21.06
CA LYS A 129 -3.85 -5.23 -22.04
C LYS A 129 -3.79 -6.72 -21.68
N HIS A 130 -3.57 -7.04 -20.40
CA HIS A 130 -3.21 -8.40 -19.98
C HIS A 130 -4.31 -9.17 -19.27
N VAL A 131 -5.39 -8.50 -18.83
CA VAL A 131 -6.49 -9.16 -18.12
C VAL A 131 -7.73 -9.18 -19.00
N SER A 132 -7.98 -10.31 -19.66
CA SER A 132 -9.10 -10.50 -20.58
C SER A 132 -10.46 -10.13 -19.96
N TYR A 133 -10.63 -10.40 -18.67
CA TYR A 133 -11.85 -10.09 -17.91
C TYR A 133 -12.16 -8.60 -17.81
N TYR A 134 -11.17 -7.72 -18.02
CA TYR A 134 -11.38 -6.26 -17.97
C TYR A 134 -12.37 -5.81 -19.04
N LYS A 135 -12.41 -6.48 -20.19
CA LYS A 135 -13.38 -6.20 -21.27
C LYS A 135 -14.84 -6.37 -20.83
N LYS A 136 -15.09 -7.12 -19.74
CA LYS A 136 -16.41 -7.34 -19.17
C LYS A 136 -16.82 -6.25 -18.16
N VAL A 137 -15.92 -5.33 -17.80
CA VAL A 137 -16.24 -4.23 -16.88
C VAL A 137 -17.20 -3.26 -17.57
N PRO A 138 -18.44 -3.12 -17.07
CA PRO A 138 -19.47 -2.36 -17.76
C PRO A 138 -19.18 -0.86 -17.73
N SER A 139 -19.69 -0.12 -18.72
CA SER A 139 -19.52 1.34 -18.84
C SER A 139 -20.06 2.12 -17.64
N ARG A 140 -21.03 1.55 -16.89
CA ARG A 140 -21.55 2.12 -15.64
C ARG A 140 -20.49 2.25 -14.53
N VAL A 141 -19.41 1.47 -14.59
CA VAL A 141 -18.31 1.53 -13.61
C VAL A 141 -17.35 2.63 -14.05
N ARG A 142 -17.32 3.72 -13.29
CA ARG A 142 -16.38 4.82 -13.55
C ARG A 142 -14.95 4.34 -13.27
N LYS A 143 -14.05 4.50 -14.23
CA LYS A 143 -12.62 4.21 -14.08
C LYS A 143 -11.87 5.50 -13.82
N VAL A 144 -11.02 5.53 -12.80
CA VAL A 144 -10.20 6.70 -12.45
C VAL A 144 -8.81 6.27 -12.05
N ILE A 145 -7.83 7.16 -12.22
CA ILE A 145 -6.48 6.97 -11.70
C ILE A 145 -6.32 7.89 -10.50
N ILE A 146 -6.03 7.31 -9.34
CA ILE A 146 -5.69 8.04 -8.12
C ILE A 146 -4.41 7.41 -7.59
N GLY A 147 -3.32 8.18 -7.68
CA GLY A 147 -2.00 7.75 -7.24
C GLY A 147 -1.91 7.48 -5.75
N ASN A 148 -0.92 6.68 -5.35
CA ASN A 148 -0.49 6.65 -3.96
C ASN A 148 0.18 7.98 -3.62
N ALA A 149 -0.05 8.47 -2.41
CA ALA A 149 0.63 9.63 -1.84
C ALA A 149 1.20 9.25 -0.47
N ALA A 150 2.33 9.84 -0.11
CA ALA A 150 2.85 9.73 1.24
C ALA A 150 1.94 10.50 2.21
N ASP A 151 1.82 10.02 3.45
CA ASP A 151 1.12 10.77 4.49
C ASP A 151 1.91 12.05 4.83
N PRO A 152 1.36 13.25 4.58
CA PRO A 152 2.08 14.50 4.77
C PRO A 152 2.36 14.82 6.25
N PHE A 153 1.66 14.16 7.20
CA PHE A 153 1.92 14.35 8.63
C PHE A 153 3.09 13.50 9.13
N THR A 154 3.43 12.43 8.42
CA THR A 154 4.52 11.51 8.76
C THR A 154 5.76 11.77 7.93
N PHE A 155 5.57 11.86 6.61
CA PHE A 155 6.62 12.04 5.60
C PHE A 155 6.55 13.46 5.04
N PHE A 156 7.36 14.32 5.64
CA PHE A 156 7.51 15.71 5.23
C PHE A 156 9.00 16.08 5.26
N PRO A 157 9.43 17.01 4.38
CA PRO A 157 10.81 17.47 4.36
C PRO A 157 11.19 18.17 5.67
N PRO A 158 12.48 18.19 6.05
CA PRO A 158 12.92 18.97 7.20
C PRO A 158 12.61 20.46 6.99
N THR A 159 12.20 21.15 8.06
CA THR A 159 11.85 22.59 8.03
C THR A 159 13.06 23.51 7.99
N ARG A 160 14.26 22.98 8.17
CA ARG A 160 15.54 23.68 8.05
C ARG A 160 16.52 22.82 7.26
N ALA A 161 17.43 23.47 6.54
CA ALA A 161 18.57 22.77 5.93
C ALA A 161 19.30 21.97 7.02
N ARG A 162 19.56 20.68 6.76
CA ARG A 162 20.30 19.87 7.71
C ARG A 162 21.76 20.29 7.74
N HIS A 163 22.38 20.18 8.91
CA HIS A 163 23.82 20.12 8.98
C HIS A 163 24.32 18.89 8.23
N VAL A 164 25.38 19.12 7.45
CA VAL A 164 26.21 18.05 6.88
C VAL A 164 26.60 17.11 8.03
N PRO A 165 26.51 15.79 7.86
CA PRO A 165 26.93 14.84 8.89
C PRO A 165 28.33 15.16 9.39
N SER A 166 28.59 14.93 10.69
CA SER A 166 29.87 15.25 11.31
C SER A 166 31.06 14.48 10.69
N ASN A 167 30.78 13.36 10.03
CA ASN A 167 31.75 12.58 9.26
C ASN A 167 31.88 13.01 7.79
N GLY A 168 31.12 14.02 7.34
CA GLY A 168 31.14 14.54 5.97
C GLY A 168 30.43 13.67 4.93
N ARG A 169 29.95 12.46 5.29
CA ARG A 169 29.40 11.50 4.34
C ARG A 169 27.94 11.78 3.99
N ILE A 170 27.56 11.50 2.74
CA ILE A 170 26.17 11.52 2.28
C ILE A 170 25.52 10.18 2.63
N ARG A 171 24.47 10.19 3.44
CA ARG A 171 23.73 8.98 3.81
C ARG A 171 22.64 8.70 2.79
N VAL A 172 22.83 7.66 1.99
CA VAL A 172 21.87 7.17 1.00
C VAL A 172 21.01 6.10 1.67
N GLY A 173 19.73 6.38 1.86
CA GLY A 173 18.81 5.52 2.60
C GLY A 173 17.79 4.83 1.72
N THR A 174 17.43 3.58 2.04
CA THR A 174 16.26 2.89 1.48
C THR A 174 15.47 2.19 2.58
N SER A 175 14.18 1.98 2.34
CA SER A 175 13.29 1.26 3.28
C SER A 175 12.62 0.08 2.61
N VAL A 176 12.74 -1.12 3.19
CA VAL A 176 12.25 -2.35 2.58
C VAL A 176 11.45 -3.21 3.56
N TRP A 177 10.15 -3.38 3.26
CA TRP A 177 9.18 -3.98 4.17
C TRP A 177 8.95 -5.49 3.97
N SER A 178 9.62 -6.09 2.98
CA SER A 178 9.50 -7.52 2.67
C SER A 178 10.73 -8.00 1.93
N THR A 179 11.11 -9.25 2.13
CA THR A 179 12.18 -9.95 1.42
C THR A 179 11.78 -10.42 0.01
N ALA A 180 10.63 -9.98 -0.51
CA ALA A 180 10.16 -10.39 -1.82
C ALA A 180 11.12 -9.88 -2.91
N GLU A 181 11.50 -10.75 -3.84
CA GLU A 181 12.40 -10.50 -4.97
C GLU A 181 12.08 -9.19 -5.73
N ARG A 182 10.79 -8.89 -5.89
CA ARG A 182 10.27 -7.62 -6.43
C ARG A 182 10.68 -6.33 -5.69
N LYS A 183 11.46 -6.43 -4.62
CA LYS A 183 12.07 -5.29 -3.92
C LYS A 183 13.45 -4.94 -4.47
N ASN A 184 13.87 -5.64 -5.52
CA ASN A 184 14.99 -5.31 -6.39
C ASN A 184 16.28 -5.13 -5.58
N PHE A 185 16.54 -6.06 -4.65
CA PHE A 185 17.78 -6.12 -3.88
C PHE A 185 18.99 -6.33 -4.79
N ASP A 186 18.81 -7.04 -5.90
CA ASP A 186 19.80 -7.18 -6.96
C ASP A 186 20.32 -5.82 -7.46
N LEU A 187 19.45 -4.80 -7.55
CA LEU A 187 19.88 -3.46 -7.92
C LEU A 187 20.73 -2.82 -6.82
N ILE A 188 20.37 -3.04 -5.55
CA ILE A 188 21.17 -2.55 -4.41
C ILE A 188 22.56 -3.20 -4.45
N GLU A 189 22.63 -4.54 -4.57
CA GLU A 189 23.88 -5.29 -4.67
C GLU A 189 24.74 -4.85 -5.87
N LYS A 190 24.11 -4.47 -6.99
CA LYS A 190 24.82 -3.92 -8.15
C LYS A 190 25.33 -2.51 -7.95
N ILE A 191 24.65 -1.67 -7.16
CA ILE A 191 25.04 -0.26 -6.96
C ILE A 191 26.14 -0.15 -5.90
N VAL A 192 26.11 -0.98 -4.86
CA VAL A 192 27.02 -0.90 -3.71
C VAL A 192 28.50 -0.88 -4.09
N PRO A 193 29.00 -1.69 -5.05
CA PRO A 193 30.39 -1.62 -5.47
C PRO A 193 30.83 -0.27 -6.04
N PHE A 194 29.89 0.55 -6.54
CA PHE A 194 30.16 1.86 -7.12
C PHE A 194 30.04 3.02 -6.12
N LEU A 195 29.64 2.76 -4.87
CA LEU A 195 29.60 3.78 -3.82
C LEU A 195 31.00 3.97 -3.24
N ASP A 196 31.52 5.20 -3.33
CA ASP A 196 32.76 5.57 -2.64
C ASP A 196 32.51 5.56 -1.11
N PRO A 197 33.16 4.67 -0.35
CA PRO A 197 32.95 4.59 1.10
C PRO A 197 33.45 5.84 1.85
N ILE A 198 34.31 6.67 1.24
CA ILE A 198 34.76 7.93 1.82
C ILE A 198 33.64 8.97 1.76
N GLU A 199 32.90 9.00 0.65
CA GLU A 199 31.85 10.01 0.40
C GLU A 199 30.45 9.57 0.82
N TYR A 200 30.15 8.27 0.78
CA TYR A 200 28.80 7.74 0.95
C TYR A 200 28.69 6.73 2.09
N GLU A 201 27.51 6.69 2.70
CA GLU A 201 27.07 5.67 3.66
C GLU A 201 25.73 5.10 3.17
N LEU A 202 25.62 3.78 3.04
CA LEU A 202 24.37 3.13 2.67
C LEU A 202 23.60 2.71 3.91
N VAL A 203 22.35 3.15 4.01
CA VAL A 203 21.47 2.86 5.14
C VAL A 203 20.23 2.10 4.66
N ILE A 204 20.04 0.87 5.13
CA ILE A 204 18.83 0.09 4.85
C ILE A 204 18.00 0.00 6.13
N VAL A 205 16.70 0.33 6.03
CA VAL A 205 15.74 0.11 7.11
C VAL A 205 14.76 -0.98 6.70
N GLY A 206 14.77 -2.11 7.39
CA GLY A 206 13.75 -3.15 7.21
C GLY A 206 14.31 -4.57 7.10
N ARG A 207 13.84 -5.31 6.09
CA ARG A 207 14.17 -6.73 5.89
C ARG A 207 14.95 -6.93 4.60
N VAL A 208 16.07 -7.64 4.69
CA VAL A 208 16.86 -8.12 3.55
C VAL A 208 16.60 -9.61 3.32
N PRO A 209 16.73 -10.13 2.08
CA PRO A 209 16.64 -11.56 1.81
C PRO A 209 17.66 -12.39 2.60
N ASP A 210 17.37 -13.68 2.84
CA ASP A 210 18.28 -14.56 3.59
C ASP A 210 19.59 -14.82 2.83
N ASN A 211 19.55 -14.75 1.50
CA ASN A 211 20.70 -14.89 0.60
C ASN A 211 21.42 -13.56 0.31
N PHE A 212 21.06 -12.48 1.01
CA PHE A 212 21.70 -11.18 0.85
C PHE A 212 23.16 -11.27 1.33
N ASP A 213 24.10 -11.03 0.42
CA ASP A 213 25.53 -11.14 0.72
C ASP A 213 25.98 -9.93 1.53
N LYS A 214 26.04 -10.10 2.86
CA LYS A 214 26.46 -9.04 3.79
C LYS A 214 27.94 -8.68 3.66
N THR A 215 28.77 -9.59 3.14
CA THR A 215 30.23 -9.37 3.06
C THR A 215 30.57 -8.25 2.07
N LEU A 216 29.80 -8.12 0.98
CA LEU A 216 29.89 -6.99 0.03
C LEU A 216 29.65 -5.63 0.69
N PHE A 217 28.98 -5.59 1.83
CA PHE A 217 28.54 -4.36 2.50
C PHE A 217 29.39 -4.00 3.71
N GLU A 218 30.02 -4.98 4.36
CA GLU A 218 30.92 -4.76 5.50
C GLU A 218 32.08 -3.82 5.13
N GLU A 219 32.55 -3.87 3.87
CA GLU A 219 33.61 -3.00 3.35
C GLU A 219 33.10 -1.64 2.80
N ARG A 220 31.80 -1.34 2.87
CA ARG A 220 31.16 -0.22 2.15
C ARG A 220 30.33 0.71 3.02
N ASN A 221 30.69 0.87 4.30
CA ASN A 221 30.01 1.77 5.25
C ASN A 221 28.47 1.60 5.21
N PHE A 222 28.06 0.36 5.44
CA PHE A 222 26.67 -0.05 5.42
C PHE A 222 26.09 -0.16 6.83
N THR A 223 24.84 0.27 7.00
CA THR A 223 24.07 -0.01 8.21
C THR A 223 22.69 -0.58 7.89
N LEU A 224 22.38 -1.73 8.49
CA LEU A 224 21.04 -2.33 8.48
C LEU A 224 20.31 -2.04 9.79
N TYR A 225 19.18 -1.35 9.71
CA TYR A 225 18.26 -1.14 10.82
C TYR A 225 17.06 -2.10 10.71
N PRO A 226 16.48 -2.54 11.85
CA PRO A 226 15.28 -3.36 11.84
C PRO A 226 14.08 -2.59 11.27
N PRO A 227 12.99 -3.29 10.88
CA PRO A 227 11.76 -2.64 10.48
C PRO A 227 11.24 -1.67 11.55
N MET A 228 11.01 -0.43 11.16
CA MET A 228 10.45 0.64 11.99
C MET A 228 8.95 0.78 11.73
N ASN A 229 8.17 1.40 12.62
CA ASN A 229 6.82 1.83 12.25
C ASN A 229 6.85 3.09 11.35
N GLN A 230 5.72 3.50 10.78
CA GLN A 230 5.67 4.63 9.83
C GLN A 230 6.18 5.94 10.46
N ARG A 231 5.82 6.21 11.72
CA ARG A 231 6.23 7.44 12.43
C ARG A 231 7.73 7.46 12.68
N GLU A 232 8.27 6.36 13.18
CA GLU A 232 9.70 6.16 13.38
C GLU A 232 10.48 6.28 12.07
N LEU A 233 10.00 5.62 11.00
CA LEU A 233 10.62 5.72 9.68
C LEU A 233 10.60 7.17 9.17
N GLY A 234 9.49 7.89 9.32
CA GLY A 234 9.40 9.29 8.92
C GLY A 234 10.42 10.17 9.66
N ILE A 235 10.60 9.96 10.97
CA ILE A 235 11.62 10.65 11.77
C ILE A 235 13.03 10.24 11.31
N PHE A 236 13.27 8.95 11.12
CA PHE A 236 14.55 8.41 10.70
C PHE A 236 14.97 8.98 9.35
N LEU A 237 14.12 8.87 8.32
CA LEU A 237 14.39 9.43 7.00
C LEU A 237 14.65 10.94 7.09
N ARG A 238 13.90 11.66 7.93
CA ARG A 238 14.06 13.11 8.15
C ARG A 238 15.26 13.51 9.01
N THR A 239 15.97 12.59 9.66
CA THR A 239 17.10 12.94 10.53
C THR A 239 18.41 12.22 10.19
N ARG A 240 18.32 11.09 9.49
CA ARG A 240 19.44 10.16 9.24
C ARG A 240 19.69 9.88 7.76
N VAL A 241 18.81 10.29 6.85
CA VAL A 241 18.95 10.02 5.40
C VAL A 241 18.98 11.31 4.61
N ASP A 242 20.01 11.50 3.81
CA ASP A 242 20.22 12.73 3.02
C ASP A 242 19.70 12.58 1.60
N ALA A 243 19.81 11.37 1.03
CA ALA A 243 19.19 10.99 -0.24
C ALA A 243 18.41 9.68 -0.09
N PHE A 244 17.18 9.60 -0.62
CA PHE A 244 16.39 8.38 -0.57
C PHE A 244 16.47 7.60 -1.88
N LEU A 245 16.91 6.35 -1.81
CA LEU A 245 16.93 5.40 -2.90
C LEU A 245 15.66 4.55 -2.86
N ALA A 246 14.86 4.59 -3.92
CA ALA A 246 13.64 3.80 -4.07
C ALA A 246 13.83 2.73 -5.18
N PRO A 247 14.47 1.59 -4.87
CA PRO A 247 14.59 0.51 -5.84
C PRO A 247 13.20 -0.15 -5.95
N SER A 248 12.52 0.09 -7.07
CA SER A 248 11.21 -0.48 -7.38
C SER A 248 11.29 -1.62 -8.38
#